data_AF-A0A6N7LK75-F1
#
_entry.id   AF-A0A6N7LK75-F1
#
_cell.length_a   1.000
_cell.length_b   1.000
_cell.length_c   1.000
_cell.angle_alpha   90.00
_cell.angle_beta   90.00
_cell.angle_gamma   90.00
#
_symmetry.space_group_name_H-M   'P 1'
#
loop_
_entity.id
_entity.type
_entity.pdbx_description
1 polymer ?
#
loop_
_entity_poly.entity_id
_entity_poly.type
_entity_poly.pdbx_seq_one_letter_code
_entity_poly.pdbx_strand_id
1 'polypeptide(L)'
;MQPFRRTLPVPLLKLFISRPPAVILMAIGVLSACTVVVDEPRPGPIRPGPPMCTMEFAPVCGERGNRLRTFSNACLARADGFRVVHRGECRPTSRPPLQQACTREFAPVCGQRGARRQTFPNACTARAEGFQVIAPGECRAGSVRPPQQFCTREFAPVCGVRAGRMRTFPNACEARADGSRIVHGGECR
;
A
#
# COMPACT_ATOMS: atom_id res chain seq x y z
N MET A 1 -14.60 -63.27 15.02
CA MET A 1 -15.19 -64.61 15.23
C MET A 1 -16.29 -64.81 14.20
N GLN A 2 -16.03 -65.74 13.27
CA GLN A 2 -17.01 -66.62 12.61
C GLN A 2 -18.19 -66.03 11.79
N PRO A 3 -18.79 -66.83 10.89
CA PRO A 3 -18.94 -66.46 9.48
C PRO A 3 -20.40 -66.45 9.01
N PHE A 4 -20.69 -65.78 7.90
CA PHE A 4 -21.95 -66.01 7.17
C PHE A 4 -21.70 -66.82 5.90
N ARG A 5 -22.02 -68.12 6.01
CA ARG A 5 -22.18 -69.06 4.91
C ARG A 5 -23.66 -69.17 4.58
N ARG A 6 -23.94 -69.36 3.28
CA ARG A 6 -25.19 -69.87 2.66
C ARG A 6 -26.32 -68.84 2.51
N THR A 7 -27.07 -68.76 1.41
CA THR A 7 -27.27 -69.62 0.22
C THR A 7 -28.12 -68.79 -0.75
N LEU A 8 -27.78 -68.70 -2.05
CA LEU A 8 -28.75 -68.23 -3.05
C LEU A 8 -29.40 -69.43 -3.77
N PRO A 9 -30.73 -69.40 -3.97
CA PRO A 9 -31.50 -70.50 -4.53
C PRO A 9 -31.34 -70.63 -6.05
N VAL A 10 -31.71 -71.81 -6.54
CA VAL A 10 -31.41 -72.40 -7.85
C VAL A 10 -32.35 -71.99 -9.04
N PRO A 11 -33.26 -71.00 -9.03
CA PRO A 11 -34.16 -70.82 -10.19
C PRO A 11 -33.66 -69.85 -11.27
N LEU A 12 -32.45 -69.29 -11.19
CA LEU A 12 -31.95 -68.34 -12.22
C LEU A 12 -31.31 -69.00 -13.45
N LEU A 13 -30.93 -70.28 -13.36
CA LEU A 13 -30.21 -70.96 -14.44
C LEU A 13 -31.11 -71.36 -15.63
N LYS A 14 -32.45 -71.33 -15.46
CA LYS A 14 -33.39 -71.78 -16.51
C LYS A 14 -33.95 -70.67 -17.40
N LEU A 15 -33.69 -69.39 -17.13
CA LEU A 15 -34.24 -68.30 -17.95
C LEU A 15 -33.34 -67.87 -19.12
N PHE A 16 -32.03 -68.15 -19.04
CA PHE A 16 -31.03 -67.63 -19.99
C PHE A 16 -30.97 -68.35 -21.35
N ILE A 17 -31.68 -69.47 -21.53
CA ILE A 17 -31.62 -70.28 -22.77
C ILE A 17 -32.79 -69.99 -23.74
N SER A 18 -33.75 -69.14 -23.38
CA SER A 18 -35.01 -69.02 -24.15
C SER A 18 -35.12 -67.85 -25.13
N ARG A 19 -34.16 -66.91 -25.19
CA ARG A 19 -34.26 -65.70 -26.03
C ARG A 19 -32.93 -65.29 -26.69
N PRO A 20 -32.60 -65.81 -27.89
CA PRO A 20 -31.37 -65.48 -28.60
C PRO A 20 -31.17 -63.98 -28.94
N PRO A 21 -32.21 -63.13 -29.21
CA PRO A 21 -31.94 -61.74 -29.58
C PRO A 21 -31.45 -60.89 -28.40
N ALA A 22 -31.79 -61.24 -27.15
CA ALA A 22 -31.39 -60.48 -25.97
C ALA A 22 -29.91 -60.67 -25.62
N VAL A 23 -29.37 -61.88 -25.85
CA VAL A 23 -27.95 -62.19 -25.62
C VAL A 23 -27.08 -61.48 -26.67
N ILE A 24 -27.54 -61.42 -27.92
CA ILE A 24 -26.85 -60.73 -29.02
C ILE A 24 -26.83 -59.22 -28.77
N LEU A 25 -27.96 -58.62 -28.34
CA LEU A 25 -28.02 -57.18 -28.02
C LEU A 25 -27.12 -56.79 -26.84
N MET A 26 -27.05 -57.64 -25.81
CA MET A 26 -26.12 -57.43 -24.69
C MET A 26 -24.65 -57.57 -25.11
N ALA A 27 -24.31 -58.51 -25.99
CA ALA A 27 -22.94 -58.71 -26.47
C ALA A 27 -22.44 -57.56 -27.37
N ILE A 28 -23.31 -56.97 -28.20
CA ILE A 28 -22.96 -55.80 -29.02
C ILE A 28 -22.69 -54.57 -28.15
N GLY A 29 -23.44 -54.39 -27.05
CA GLY A 29 -23.20 -53.32 -26.08
C GLY A 29 -21.84 -53.43 -25.36
N VAL A 30 -21.37 -54.66 -25.11
CA VAL A 30 -20.06 -54.91 -24.47
C VAL A 30 -18.90 -54.70 -25.44
N LEU A 31 -19.05 -55.03 -26.72
CA LEU A 31 -18.01 -54.81 -27.74
C LEU A 31 -17.83 -53.32 -28.10
N SER A 32 -18.85 -52.48 -27.88
CA SER A 32 -18.76 -51.03 -28.07
C SER A 32 -17.96 -50.30 -26.97
N ALA A 33 -17.55 -50.98 -25.90
CA ALA A 33 -16.91 -50.37 -24.73
C ALA A 33 -15.36 -50.42 -24.75
N CYS A 34 -14.75 -50.97 -25.80
CA CYS A 34 -13.29 -51.13 -25.90
C CYS A 34 -12.64 -50.25 -26.99
N THR A 35 -13.09 -49.00 -27.17
CA THR A 35 -12.33 -48.05 -27.98
C THR A 35 -11.14 -47.54 -27.17
N VAL A 36 -9.92 -47.85 -27.63
CA VAL A 36 -8.70 -47.25 -27.08
C VAL A 36 -8.71 -45.76 -27.40
N VAL A 37 -8.92 -44.94 -26.37
CA VAL A 37 -8.80 -43.48 -26.51
C VAL A 37 -7.30 -43.20 -26.60
N VAL A 38 -6.81 -42.88 -27.81
CA VAL A 38 -5.47 -42.30 -27.95
C VAL A 38 -5.59 -40.86 -27.48
N ASP A 39 -5.27 -40.60 -26.21
CA ASP A 39 -5.05 -39.24 -25.71
C ASP A 39 -3.80 -38.70 -26.41
N GLU A 40 -3.98 -38.10 -27.59
CA GLU A 40 -2.93 -37.26 -28.17
C GLU A 40 -2.65 -36.13 -27.18
N PRO A 41 -1.41 -35.97 -26.69
CA PRO A 41 -1.05 -34.84 -25.87
C PRO A 41 -1.34 -33.58 -26.68
N ARG A 42 -2.37 -32.82 -26.29
CA ARG A 42 -2.62 -31.50 -26.85
C ARG A 42 -1.30 -30.73 -26.86
N PRO A 43 -0.84 -30.21 -28.00
CA PRO A 43 0.34 -29.36 -28.04
C PRO A 43 0.14 -28.26 -27.01
N GLY A 44 0.96 -28.30 -25.96
CA GLY A 44 0.92 -27.27 -24.93
C GLY A 44 1.13 -25.91 -25.59
N PRO A 45 0.59 -24.82 -25.00
CA PRO A 45 0.83 -23.48 -25.53
C PRO A 45 2.34 -23.28 -25.68
N ILE A 46 2.77 -22.90 -26.90
CA ILE A 46 4.15 -22.54 -27.19
C ILE A 46 4.50 -21.41 -26.24
N ARG A 47 5.27 -21.71 -25.18
CA ARG A 47 5.82 -20.67 -24.32
C ARG A 47 6.82 -19.92 -25.17
N PRO A 48 6.61 -18.62 -25.43
CA PRO A 48 7.64 -17.81 -26.08
C PRO A 48 8.93 -18.02 -25.27
N GLY A 49 10.00 -18.39 -25.96
CA GLY A 49 11.31 -18.46 -25.35
C GLY A 49 11.66 -17.15 -24.66
N PRO A 50 12.65 -17.14 -23.75
CA PRO A 50 13.08 -15.90 -23.10
C PRO A 50 13.33 -14.83 -24.17
N PRO A 51 12.78 -13.62 -24.02
CA PRO A 51 12.92 -12.59 -25.04
C PRO A 51 14.40 -12.28 -25.24
N MET A 52 14.85 -12.36 -26.49
CA MET A 52 16.20 -12.01 -26.87
C MET A 52 16.34 -10.49 -26.80
N CYS A 53 17.06 -10.01 -25.79
CA CYS A 53 17.30 -8.58 -25.59
C CYS A 53 18.63 -8.16 -26.18
N THR A 54 18.63 -6.98 -26.82
CA THR A 54 19.87 -6.32 -27.24
C THR A 54 20.66 -5.87 -26.00
N MET A 55 21.98 -5.75 -26.16
CA MET A 55 22.88 -5.18 -25.15
C MET A 55 22.87 -3.64 -25.16
N GLU A 56 21.83 -3.04 -25.73
CA GLU A 56 21.66 -1.59 -25.75
C GLU A 56 21.48 -1.08 -24.31
N PHE A 57 22.20 0.00 -23.97
CA PHE A 57 22.06 0.66 -22.68
C PHE A 57 21.18 1.91 -22.83
N ALA A 58 19.90 1.73 -22.52
CA ALA A 58 18.87 2.78 -22.53
C ALA A 58 18.02 2.62 -21.26
N PRO A 59 18.50 3.09 -20.10
CA PRO A 59 17.94 2.73 -18.82
C PRO A 59 16.47 3.13 -18.69
N VAL A 60 15.68 2.31 -18.01
CA VAL A 60 14.25 2.56 -17.74
C VAL A 60 13.88 2.21 -16.31
N CYS A 61 12.83 2.87 -15.81
CA CYS A 61 12.23 2.52 -14.53
C CYS A 61 11.03 1.61 -14.77
N GLY A 62 11.11 0.37 -14.27
CA GLY A 62 10.06 -0.63 -14.34
C GLY A 62 9.31 -0.77 -13.02
N GLU A 63 8.01 -1.07 -13.09
CA GLU A 63 7.14 -1.35 -11.95
C GLU A 63 6.55 -2.76 -12.04
N ARG A 64 6.55 -3.47 -10.90
CA ARG A 64 5.84 -4.74 -10.72
C ARG A 64 5.18 -4.76 -9.35
N GLY A 65 3.85 -4.64 -9.32
CA GLY A 65 3.08 -4.44 -8.09
C GLY A 65 3.56 -3.18 -7.38
N ASN A 66 4.13 -3.33 -6.18
CA ASN A 66 4.59 -2.22 -5.34
C ASN A 66 6.11 -1.95 -5.46
N ARG A 67 6.81 -2.66 -6.35
CA ARG A 67 8.27 -2.58 -6.50
C ARG A 67 8.62 -1.79 -7.75
N LEU A 68 9.54 -0.84 -7.60
CA LEU A 68 10.19 -0.11 -8.69
C LEU A 68 11.64 -0.60 -8.82
N ARG A 69 12.11 -0.86 -10.04
CA ARG A 69 13.50 -1.23 -10.30
C ARG A 69 14.00 -0.63 -11.61
N THR A 70 15.24 -0.17 -11.60
CA THR A 70 15.95 0.29 -12.80
C THR A 70 16.39 -0.93 -13.61
N PHE A 71 16.18 -0.86 -14.92
CA PHE A 71 16.68 -1.83 -15.90
C PHE A 71 17.58 -1.13 -16.90
N SER A 72 18.61 -1.81 -17.39
CA SER A 72 19.52 -1.27 -18.41
C SER A 72 18.83 -0.99 -19.74
N ASN A 73 17.75 -1.71 -20.06
CA ASN A 73 16.87 -1.37 -21.18
C ASN A 73 15.43 -1.88 -20.99
N ALA A 74 14.53 -1.40 -21.86
CA ALA A 74 13.12 -1.75 -21.83
C ALA A 74 12.82 -3.21 -22.19
N CYS A 75 13.71 -3.88 -22.92
CA CYS A 75 13.54 -5.30 -23.21
C CYS A 75 13.73 -6.13 -21.93
N LEU A 76 14.82 -5.91 -21.20
CA LEU A 76 15.12 -6.59 -19.95
C LEU A 76 14.08 -6.33 -18.86
N ALA A 77 13.50 -5.11 -18.84
CA ALA A 77 12.37 -4.80 -17.97
C ALA A 77 11.16 -5.71 -18.25
N ARG A 78 10.75 -5.83 -19.51
CA ARG A 78 9.62 -6.68 -19.91
C ARG A 78 9.92 -8.17 -19.74
N ALA A 79 11.15 -8.59 -20.01
CA ALA A 79 11.61 -9.95 -19.82
C ALA A 79 11.45 -10.41 -18.37
N ASP A 80 11.72 -9.53 -17.40
CA ASP A 80 11.54 -9.83 -15.98
C ASP A 80 10.10 -9.55 -15.46
N GLY A 81 9.17 -9.26 -16.37
CA GLY A 81 7.76 -9.01 -16.04
C GLY A 81 7.49 -7.65 -15.38
N PHE A 82 8.35 -6.66 -15.60
CA PHE A 82 8.13 -5.28 -15.17
C PHE A 82 7.52 -4.44 -16.29
N ARG A 83 6.53 -3.62 -15.94
CA ARG A 83 5.96 -2.62 -16.84
C ARG A 83 6.80 -1.35 -16.79
N VAL A 84 7.23 -0.84 -17.93
CA VAL A 84 8.00 0.41 -17.99
C VAL A 84 7.09 1.59 -17.62
N VAL A 85 7.51 2.37 -16.61
CA VAL A 85 6.81 3.56 -16.13
C VAL A 85 7.33 4.81 -16.83
N HIS A 86 8.64 4.98 -16.90
CA HIS A 86 9.30 6.09 -17.60
C HIS A 86 10.71 5.71 -18.06
N ARG A 87 11.30 6.52 -18.95
CA ARG A 87 12.70 6.41 -19.38
C ARG A 87 13.65 6.99 -18.34
N GLY A 88 14.85 6.43 -18.22
CA GLY A 88 15.82 6.73 -17.17
C GLY A 88 15.64 5.87 -15.93
N GLU A 89 16.58 5.99 -14.99
CA GLU A 89 16.60 5.20 -13.75
C GLU A 89 15.46 5.56 -12.79
N CYS A 90 15.04 4.60 -11.96
CA CYS A 90 14.12 4.88 -10.86
C CYS A 90 14.76 5.83 -9.85
N ARG A 91 14.00 6.82 -9.40
CA ARG A 91 14.37 7.79 -8.37
C ARG A 91 13.38 7.67 -7.21
N PRO A 92 13.68 8.15 -5.99
CA PRO A 92 12.70 8.13 -4.90
C PRO A 92 11.37 8.83 -5.24
N THR A 93 11.38 9.73 -6.24
CA THR A 93 10.24 10.45 -6.78
C THR A 93 9.65 9.81 -8.05
N SER A 94 10.08 8.61 -8.47
CA SER A 94 9.69 7.98 -9.74
C SER A 94 8.38 7.21 -9.69
N ARG A 95 7.69 7.16 -8.54
CA ARG A 95 6.24 6.94 -8.58
C ARG A 95 5.69 8.14 -9.36
N PRO A 96 5.09 7.94 -10.55
CA PRO A 96 4.44 9.03 -11.23
C PRO A 96 3.52 9.67 -10.20
N PRO A 97 3.52 11.01 -10.05
CA PRO A 97 2.36 11.60 -9.42
C PRO A 97 1.21 11.09 -10.26
N LEU A 98 0.40 10.19 -9.67
CA LEU A 98 -1.00 10.10 -10.07
C LEU A 98 -1.38 11.56 -10.24
N GLN A 99 -1.80 11.97 -11.44
CA GLN A 99 -2.35 13.30 -11.63
C GLN A 99 -3.56 13.34 -10.69
N GLN A 100 -3.30 13.71 -9.45
CA GLN A 100 -4.25 13.54 -8.38
C GLN A 100 -5.07 14.79 -8.52
N ALA A 101 -6.19 14.65 -9.23
CA ALA A 101 -7.19 15.69 -9.33
C ALA A 101 -7.68 15.98 -7.92
N CYS A 102 -7.07 16.95 -7.27
CA CYS A 102 -7.48 17.38 -5.95
C CYS A 102 -8.74 18.23 -6.10
N THR A 103 -9.70 17.98 -5.22
CA THR A 103 -10.86 18.86 -5.08
C THR A 103 -10.39 20.24 -4.61
N ARG A 104 -11.16 21.28 -4.93
CA ARG A 104 -10.96 22.65 -4.42
C ARG A 104 -11.52 22.84 -3.01
N GLU A 105 -11.78 21.75 -2.30
CA GLU A 105 -12.21 21.80 -0.91
C GLU A 105 -11.11 22.42 -0.05
N PHE A 106 -11.49 23.37 0.81
CA PHE A 106 -10.58 24.03 1.72
C PHE A 106 -10.69 23.39 3.11
N ALA A 107 -9.73 22.54 3.43
CA ALA A 107 -9.60 21.84 4.70
C ALA A 107 -8.11 21.83 5.08
N PRO A 108 -7.57 22.95 5.59
CA PRO A 108 -6.15 23.18 5.64
C PRO A 108 -5.42 22.15 6.51
N VAL A 109 -4.21 21.80 6.10
CA VAL A 109 -3.34 20.86 6.83
C VAL A 109 -1.90 21.34 6.90
N CYS A 110 -1.19 20.93 7.93
CA CYS A 110 0.24 21.16 8.07
C CYS A 110 1.00 19.96 7.51
N GLY A 111 1.74 20.19 6.42
CA GLY A 111 2.60 19.21 5.78
C GLY A 111 4.06 19.38 6.17
N GLN A 112 4.80 18.28 6.26
CA GLN A 112 6.24 18.26 6.51
C GLN A 112 6.99 17.47 5.43
N ARG A 113 8.12 18.02 4.98
CA ARG A 113 9.09 17.35 4.11
C ARG A 113 10.51 17.68 4.57
N GLY A 114 11.17 16.71 5.21
CA GLY A 114 12.45 16.95 5.88
C GLY A 114 12.31 17.98 7.00
N ALA A 115 13.13 19.05 6.96
CA ALA A 115 13.06 20.16 7.90
C ALA A 115 11.99 21.23 7.56
N ARG A 116 11.38 21.16 6.37
CA ARG A 116 10.40 22.18 5.93
C ARG A 116 8.99 21.80 6.38
N ARG A 117 8.27 22.79 6.91
CA ARG A 117 6.83 22.71 7.21
C ARG A 117 6.07 23.75 6.41
N GLN A 118 4.96 23.37 5.80
CA GLN A 118 4.15 24.24 4.96
C GLN A 118 2.66 23.91 5.12
N THR A 119 1.83 24.95 5.11
CA THR A 119 0.37 24.82 5.10
C THR A 119 -0.10 24.53 3.69
N PHE A 120 -0.99 23.55 3.54
CA PHE A 120 -1.64 23.21 2.29
C PHE A 120 -3.15 23.44 2.36
N PRO A 121 -3.81 23.84 1.25
CA PRO A 121 -5.26 24.01 1.20
C PRO A 121 -6.05 22.78 1.63
N ASN A 122 -5.55 21.59 1.32
CA ASN A 122 -6.10 20.32 1.79
C ASN A 122 -5.05 19.20 1.79
N ALA A 123 -5.43 18.05 2.37
CA ALA A 123 -4.56 16.89 2.46
C ALA A 123 -4.24 16.25 1.10
N CYS A 124 -5.05 16.48 0.07
CA CYS A 124 -4.75 16.01 -1.27
C CYS A 124 -3.58 16.79 -1.86
N THR A 125 -3.64 18.13 -1.84
CA THR A 125 -2.57 18.97 -2.39
C THR A 125 -1.24 18.78 -1.65
N ALA A 126 -1.28 18.61 -0.33
CA ALA A 126 -0.09 18.27 0.45
C ALA A 126 0.61 16.99 -0.04
N ARG A 127 -0.16 15.91 -0.27
CA ARG A 127 0.39 14.63 -0.73
C ARG A 127 0.85 14.69 -2.17
N ALA A 128 0.12 15.40 -3.03
CA ALA A 128 0.49 15.61 -4.43
C ALA A 128 1.84 16.33 -4.57
N GLU A 129 2.15 17.26 -3.66
CA GLU A 129 3.43 17.95 -3.59
C GLU A 129 4.53 17.19 -2.81
N GLY A 130 4.22 15.98 -2.32
CA GLY A 130 5.16 15.11 -1.62
C GLY A 130 5.41 15.47 -0.15
N PHE A 131 4.48 16.16 0.50
CA PHE A 131 4.50 16.43 1.93
C PHE A 131 3.71 15.38 2.72
N GLN A 132 4.21 15.04 3.91
CA GLN A 132 3.48 14.20 4.86
C GLN A 132 2.64 15.09 5.78
N VAL A 133 1.35 14.81 5.91
CA VAL A 133 0.46 15.55 6.82
C VAL A 133 0.78 15.17 8.26
N ILE A 134 1.17 16.15 9.07
CA ILE A 134 1.56 15.95 10.47
C ILE A 134 0.51 16.50 11.46
N ALA A 135 -0.35 17.43 11.03
CA ALA A 135 -1.40 17.98 11.86
C ALA A 135 -2.56 18.54 10.99
N PRO A 136 -3.80 18.52 11.50
CA PRO A 136 -4.90 19.27 10.91
C PRO A 136 -4.71 20.78 11.14
N GLY A 137 -5.26 21.60 10.25
CA GLY A 137 -5.11 23.05 10.27
C GLY A 137 -3.75 23.52 9.75
N GLU A 138 -3.54 24.83 9.78
CA GLU A 138 -2.31 25.44 9.26
C GLU A 138 -1.08 25.10 10.10
N CYS A 139 0.09 25.12 9.48
CA CYS A 139 1.34 25.04 10.21
C CYS A 139 1.48 26.24 11.14
N ARG A 140 1.57 25.98 12.44
CA ARG A 140 1.87 27.01 13.44
C ARG A 140 3.31 27.47 13.27
N ALA A 141 3.51 28.54 12.51
CA ALA A 141 4.76 29.27 12.46
C ALA A 141 4.91 30.04 13.77
N GLY A 142 5.63 29.47 14.75
CA GLY A 142 6.24 30.23 15.84
C GLY A 142 5.34 31.08 16.75
N SER A 143 4.01 30.96 16.69
CA SER A 143 3.11 31.61 17.62
C SER A 143 2.20 30.57 18.26
N VAL A 144 2.75 29.89 19.27
CA VAL A 144 1.98 29.80 20.51
C VAL A 144 1.83 31.27 20.94
N ARG A 145 0.83 31.97 20.40
CA ARG A 145 0.31 33.14 21.10
C ARG A 145 -0.17 32.51 22.41
N PRO A 146 0.50 32.76 23.56
CA PRO A 146 -0.05 32.28 24.81
C PRO A 146 -1.51 32.75 24.85
N PRO A 147 -2.44 31.93 25.38
CA PRO A 147 -3.83 32.36 25.55
C PRO A 147 -3.77 33.77 26.10
N GLN A 148 -4.48 34.73 25.49
CA GLN A 148 -4.41 36.14 25.88
C GLN A 148 -4.62 36.21 27.39
N GLN A 149 -3.51 36.32 28.12
CA GLN A 149 -3.50 36.07 29.54
C GLN A 149 -3.89 37.40 30.16
N PHE A 150 -5.13 37.49 30.65
CA PHE A 150 -5.60 38.68 31.35
C PHE A 150 -4.85 38.78 32.67
N CYS A 151 -3.85 39.65 32.73
CA CYS A 151 -3.13 39.96 33.96
C CYS A 151 -3.85 41.08 34.72
N THR A 152 -3.92 40.93 36.04
CA THR A 152 -4.32 42.03 36.93
C THR A 152 -3.24 43.11 36.91
N ARG A 153 -3.60 44.37 37.22
CA ARG A 153 -2.62 45.47 37.38
C ARG A 153 -1.93 45.44 38.75
N GLU A 154 -1.78 44.27 39.33
CA GLU A 154 -1.07 44.11 40.60
C GLU A 154 0.43 44.35 40.38
N PHE A 155 1.07 45.08 41.29
CA PHE A 155 2.50 45.37 41.23
C PHE A 155 3.25 44.52 42.27
N ALA A 156 3.86 43.43 41.79
CA ALA A 156 4.64 42.48 42.57
C ALA A 156 5.84 42.03 41.70
N PRO A 157 6.89 42.86 41.60
CA PRO A 157 7.87 42.76 40.52
C PRO A 157 8.65 41.44 40.57
N VAL A 158 9.03 40.93 39.39
CA VAL A 158 9.86 39.74 39.25
C VAL A 158 10.96 39.92 38.21
N CYS A 159 12.09 39.25 38.40
CA CYS A 159 13.16 39.19 37.42
C CYS A 159 12.96 37.97 36.51
N GLY A 160 12.74 38.22 35.21
CA GLY A 160 12.54 37.18 34.20
C GLY A 160 13.66 37.13 33.17
N VAL A 161 13.94 35.94 32.65
CA VAL A 161 14.90 35.73 31.55
C VAL A 161 14.22 35.18 30.30
N ARG A 162 14.48 35.81 29.15
CA ARG A 162 14.06 35.32 27.83
C ARG A 162 15.19 35.48 26.83
N ALA A 163 15.54 34.39 26.15
CA ALA A 163 16.64 34.36 25.17
C ALA A 163 17.96 34.97 25.72
N GLY A 164 18.29 34.68 26.98
CA GLY A 164 19.52 35.16 27.62
C GLY A 164 19.52 36.61 28.12
N ARG A 165 18.41 37.36 27.95
CA ARG A 165 18.27 38.73 28.46
C ARG A 165 17.41 38.75 29.71
N MET A 166 17.86 39.44 30.75
CA MET A 166 17.11 39.67 31.98
C MET A 166 16.29 40.95 31.89
N ARG A 167 15.06 40.92 32.39
CA ARG A 167 14.16 42.07 32.47
C ARG A 167 13.28 41.98 33.71
N THR A 168 13.05 43.11 34.36
CA THR A 168 12.06 43.26 35.43
C THR A 168 10.67 43.35 34.83
N PHE A 169 9.72 42.58 35.36
CA PHE A 169 8.31 42.62 35.00
C PHE A 169 7.48 43.14 36.17
N PRO A 170 6.38 43.90 35.92
CA PRO A 170 5.50 44.43 36.98
C PRO A 170 4.93 43.34 37.90
N ASN A 171 4.63 42.17 37.34
CA ASN A 171 4.20 41.00 38.08
C ASN A 171 4.56 39.68 37.36
N ALA A 172 4.38 38.58 38.08
CA ALA A 172 4.66 37.24 37.60
C ALA A 172 3.72 36.78 36.46
N CYS A 173 2.53 37.36 36.33
CA CYS A 173 1.64 37.08 35.20
C CYS A 173 2.22 37.66 33.92
N GLU A 174 2.60 38.93 33.92
CA GLU A 174 3.19 39.62 32.77
C GLU A 174 4.51 38.99 32.32
N ALA A 175 5.36 38.56 33.27
CA ALA A 175 6.58 37.81 32.93
C ALA A 175 6.30 36.53 32.15
N ARG A 176 5.30 35.75 32.57
CA ARG A 176 4.91 34.49 31.91
C ARG A 176 4.20 34.74 30.59
N ALA A 177 3.37 35.77 30.50
CA ALA A 177 2.70 36.18 29.26
C ALA A 177 3.71 36.61 28.18
N ASP A 178 4.81 37.23 28.58
CA ASP A 178 5.95 37.52 27.69
C ASP A 178 6.81 36.28 27.40
N GLY A 179 6.53 35.12 28.01
CA GLY A 179 7.33 33.90 27.81
C GLY A 179 8.71 33.96 28.47
N SER A 180 8.87 34.82 29.48
CA SER A 180 10.07 34.89 30.32
C SER A 180 10.00 33.86 31.46
N ARG A 181 11.13 33.20 31.75
CA ARG A 181 11.27 32.32 32.91
C ARG A 181 11.69 33.16 34.13
N ILE A 182 10.91 33.12 35.20
CA ILE A 182 11.21 33.84 36.43
C ILE A 182 12.45 33.23 37.10
N VAL A 183 13.42 34.07 37.43
CA VAL A 183 14.65 33.69 38.13
C VAL A 183 14.46 33.87 39.64
N HIS A 184 13.98 35.03 40.07
CA HIS A 184 13.66 35.34 41.46
C HIS A 184 12.58 36.44 41.54
N GLY A 185 12.04 36.63 42.75
CA GLY A 185 11.16 37.75 43.07
C GLY A 185 11.93 39.06 43.23
N GLY A 186 11.29 40.19 42.93
CA GLY A 186 11.91 41.51 42.89
C GLY A 186 12.51 41.85 41.53
N GLU A 187 13.06 43.06 41.43
CA GLU A 187 13.68 43.58 40.20
C GLU A 187 15.01 42.90 39.90
N CYS A 188 15.39 42.81 38.62
CA CYS A 188 16.72 42.35 38.24
C CYS A 188 17.80 43.34 38.74
N ARG A 189 18.84 42.84 39.40
CA ARG A 189 19.98 43.61 39.92
C ARG A 189 21.28 42.89 39.62
#